data_AF-A0A820HTP8-F1
#
_entry.id   AF-A0A820HTP8-F1
#
_cell.length_a   1.000
_cell.length_b   1.000
_cell.length_c   1.000
_cell.angle_alpha   90.00
_cell.angle_beta   90.00
_cell.angle_gamma   90.00
#
_symmetry.space_group_name_H-M   'P 1'
#
loop_
_entity.id
_entity.type
_entity.pdbx_description
1 polymer ?
#
loop_
_entity_poly.entity_id
_entity_poly.type
_entity_poly.pdbx_seq_one_letter_code
_entity_poly.pdbx_strand_id
1 'polypeptide(L)' 'FVDTGIRRGTDMLKALALGARAVLIGRPILYGLACGGQDGVRRVLDILKRELVYDMACCGLISIDQINKDILYKH' A
#
# COMPACT_ATOMS: atom_id res chain seq x y z
N PHE A 1 -9.99 4.48 7.38
CA PHE A 1 -9.00 5.02 6.44
C PHE A 1 -7.73 5.38 7.22
N VAL A 2 -6.54 5.31 6.61
CA VAL A 2 -5.24 5.67 7.23
C VAL A 2 -4.35 6.37 6.20
N ASP A 3 -3.63 7.42 6.57
CA ASP A 3 -2.83 8.24 5.63
C ASP A 3 -1.35 8.41 5.99
N THR A 4 -1.02 8.13 7.25
CA THR A 4 0.27 8.50 7.82
C THR A 4 1.30 7.42 7.52
N GLY A 5 2.40 7.82 6.87
CA GLY A 5 3.61 6.98 6.75
C GLY A 5 3.61 5.90 5.67
N ILE A 6 2.57 5.76 4.84
CA ILE A 6 2.51 4.72 3.80
C ILE A 6 3.58 4.94 2.72
N ARG A 7 4.57 4.04 2.61
CA ARG A 7 5.66 4.11 1.62
C ARG A 7 5.89 2.80 0.87
N ARG A 8 5.38 1.69 1.39
CA ARG A 8 5.51 0.33 0.83
C ARG A 8 4.17 -0.38 0.71
N GLY A 9 4.10 -1.41 -0.14
CA GLY A 9 2.98 -2.36 -0.18
C GLY A 9 2.67 -2.97 1.19
N THR A 10 3.70 -3.38 1.95
CA THR A 10 3.54 -3.94 3.30
C THR A 10 2.92 -2.96 4.30
N ASP A 11 3.14 -1.65 4.16
CA ASP A 11 2.48 -0.65 5.00
C ASP A 11 0.98 -0.62 4.71
N MET A 12 0.62 -0.68 3.42
CA MET A 12 -0.78 -0.75 2.98
C MET A 12 -1.43 -2.05 3.48
N LEU A 13 -0.75 -3.18 3.30
CA LEU A 13 -1.25 -4.50 3.73
C LEU A 13 -1.49 -4.55 5.24
N LYS A 14 -0.55 -4.05 6.06
CA LYS A 14 -0.72 -3.94 7.52
C LYS A 14 -1.88 -3.04 7.90
N ALA A 15 -2.02 -1.87 7.26
CA ALA A 15 -3.11 -0.96 7.54
C ALA A 15 -4.48 -1.60 7.24
N LEU A 16 -4.60 -2.29 6.09
CA LEU A 16 -5.80 -3.03 5.70
C LEU A 16 -6.09 -4.16 6.70
N ALA A 17 -5.08 -4.95 7.07
CA ALA A 17 -5.20 -6.04 8.06
C ALA A 17 -5.63 -5.55 9.44
N LEU A 18 -5.22 -4.34 9.83
CA LEU A 18 -5.65 -3.69 11.07
C LEU A 18 -7.08 -3.12 11.00
N GLY A 19 -7.74 -3.19 9.84
CA GLY A 19 -9.13 -2.79 9.65
C GLY A 19 -9.33 -1.49 8.87
N ALA A 20 -8.29 -0.93 8.26
CA ALA A 20 -8.47 0.22 7.37
C ALA A 20 -9.22 -0.21 6.10
N ARG A 21 -10.27 0.53 5.72
CA ARG A 21 -10.96 0.33 4.43
C ARG A 21 -10.08 0.70 3.22
N ALA A 22 -9.25 1.72 3.37
CA ALA A 22 -8.28 2.17 2.37
C ALA A 22 -7.21 3.04 3.02
N VAL A 23 -6.15 3.27 2.26
CA VAL A 23 -5.00 4.10 2.64
C VAL A 23 -4.84 5.30 1.72
N LEU A 24 -4.37 6.42 2.25
CA LEU A 24 -4.08 7.63 1.49
C LEU A 24 -2.57 7.85 1.41
N ILE A 25 -2.10 8.38 0.28
CA ILE A 25 -0.68 8.57 0.00
C ILE A 25 -0.43 10.06 -0.19
N GLY A 26 0.34 10.67 0.72
CA GLY A 26 0.70 12.10 0.67
C GLY A 26 2.02 12.35 -0.05
N ARG A 27 3.10 12.52 0.73
CA ARG A 27 4.45 12.89 0.25
C ARG A 27 4.95 12.13 -0.99
N PRO A 28 4.77 10.81 -1.14
CA PRO A 28 5.22 10.10 -2.34
C PRO A 28 4.59 10.63 -3.64
N ILE A 29 3.35 11.11 -3.60
CA ILE A 29 2.69 11.73 -4.76
C ILE A 29 3.45 13.01 -5.16
N LEU A 30 3.82 13.85 -4.20
CA LEU A 30 4.59 15.07 -4.45
C LEU A 30 6.00 14.76 -4.98
N TYR A 31 6.63 13.69 -4.52
CA TYR A 31 7.94 13.27 -5.03
C TYR A 31 7.84 12.77 -6.47
N GLY A 32 6.83 11.96 -6.80
CA GLY A 32 6.54 11.57 -8.18
C GLY A 32 6.31 12.79 -9.07
N LEU A 33 5.50 13.74 -8.59
CA LEU A 33 5.22 14.99 -9.30
C LEU A 33 6.50 15.80 -9.57
N ALA A 34 7.37 15.95 -8.58
CA ALA A 34 8.62 16.68 -8.73
C ALA A 34 9.61 15.99 -9.67
N CYS A 35 9.67 14.65 -9.67
CA CYS A 35 10.63 13.90 -10.48
C CYS A 35 10.21 13.70 -11.93
N GLY A 36 8.92 13.68 -12.23
CA GLY A 36 8.44 13.32 -13.58
C GLY A 36 7.04 13.82 -13.90
N GLY A 37 6.56 14.87 -13.22
CA GLY A 37 5.23 15.41 -13.42
C GLY A 37 4.14 14.35 -13.22
N GLN A 38 3.14 14.37 -14.11
CA GLN A 38 2.05 13.41 -14.10
C GLN A 38 2.53 11.96 -14.22
N ASP A 39 3.51 11.68 -15.07
CA ASP A 39 4.02 10.31 -15.28
C ASP A 39 4.76 9.81 -14.04
N GLY A 40 5.45 10.69 -13.33
CA GLY A 40 6.07 10.37 -12.04
C GLY A 40 5.04 10.02 -10.97
N VAL A 41 3.92 10.75 -10.89
CA VAL A 41 2.80 10.39 -10.00
C VAL A 41 2.22 9.02 -10.37
N ARG A 42 1.97 8.78 -11.66
CA ARG A 42 1.46 7.50 -12.16
C ARG A 42 2.39 6.35 -11.79
N ARG A 43 3.70 6.55 -11.97
CA ARG A 43 4.72 5.56 -11.61
C ARG A 43 4.73 5.25 -10.12
N VAL A 44 4.57 6.24 -9.25
CA VAL A 44 4.47 6.02 -7.79
C VAL A 44 3.26 5.15 -7.45
N LEU A 45 2.09 5.46 -8.03
CA LEU A 45 0.87 4.67 -7.82
C LEU A 45 1.02 3.23 -8.34
N ASP A 46 1.63 3.05 -9.52
CA ASP A 46 1.86 1.72 -10.10
C ASP A 46 2.84 0.89 -9.27
N ILE A 47 3.90 1.49 -8.72
CA ILE A 47 4.85 0.83 -7.83
C ILE A 47 4.11 0.32 -6.58
N LEU A 48 3.38 1.20 -5.89
CA LEU A 48 2.68 0.84 -4.66
C LEU A 48 1.60 -0.23 -4.89
N LYS A 49 0.88 -0.15 -6.02
CA LYS A 49 -0.10 -1.18 -6.42
C LYS A 49 0.57 -2.53 -6.66
N ARG A 50 1.71 -2.55 -7.36
CA ARG A 50 2.46 -3.79 -7.64
C ARG A 50 3.03 -4.39 -6.38
N GLU A 51 3.60 -3.57 -5.50
CA GLU A 51 4.09 -4.03 -4.18
C GLU A 51 2.95 -4.64 -3.36
N LEU A 52 1.78 -3.98 -3.28
CA LEU A 52 0.63 -4.54 -2.56
C LEU A 52 0.21 -5.92 -3.10
N VAL A 53 0.09 -6.07 -4.42
CA VAL A 53 -0.27 -7.36 -5.05
C VAL A 53 0.79 -8.43 -4.75
N TYR A 54 2.08 -8.06 -4.85
CA TYR A 54 3.19 -8.95 -4.54
C TYR A 54 3.16 -9.39 -3.07
N ASP A 55 3.00 -8.46 -2.14
CA ASP A 55 2.97 -8.74 -0.70
C ASP A 55 1.76 -9.60 -0.32
N MET A 56 0.59 -9.33 -0.92
CA MET A 56 -0.60 -10.18 -0.77
C MET A 56 -0.32 -11.62 -1.24
N ALA A 57 0.32 -11.78 -2.40
CA ALA A 57 0.69 -13.10 -2.93
C ALA A 57 1.67 -13.84 -2.01
N CYS A 58 2.66 -13.14 -1.44
CA CYS A 58 3.57 -13.70 -0.44
C CYS A 58 2.84 -14.17 0.83
N CYS A 59 1.73 -13.54 1.20
CA CYS A 59 0.86 -13.95 2.30
C CYS A 59 -0.21 -14.98 1.90
N GLY A 60 -0.21 -15.48 0.65
CA GLY A 60 -1.21 -16.43 0.16
C GLY A 60 -2.61 -15.85 -0.06
N LEU A 61 -2.71 -14.51 -0.19
CA LEU A 61 -3.98 -13.80 -0.37
C LEU A 61 -4.20 -13.49 -1.86
N ILE A 62 -5.38 -13.83 -2.36
CA ILE A 62 -5.76 -13.61 -3.77
C ILE A 62 -6.78 -12.48 -3.94
N SER A 63 -7.32 -11.95 -2.84
CA SER A 63 -8.28 -10.84 -2.85
C SER A 63 -8.14 -9.98 -1.60
N ILE A 64 -8.57 -8.71 -1.71
CA ILE A 64 -8.50 -7.74 -0.60
C ILE A 64 -9.38 -8.18 0.57
N ASP A 65 -10.50 -8.84 0.30
CA ASP A 65 -11.44 -9.31 1.33
C ASP A 65 -10.87 -10.41 2.24
N GLN A 66 -9.75 -11.05 1.82
CA GLN A 66 -9.03 -12.02 2.64
C GLN A 66 -8.03 -11.37 3.60
N ILE A 67 -7.76 -10.07 3.46
CA ILE A 67 -6.82 -9.36 4.33
C ILE A 67 -7.46 -9.18 5.71
N ASN A 68 -6.89 -9.83 6.73
CA ASN A 68 -7.34 -9.75 8.11
C ASN A 68 -6.14 -9.79 9.08
N LYS A 69 -6.41 -9.78 10.39
CA LYS A 69 -5.35 -9.72 11.42
C LYS A 69 -4.48 -10.98 11.52
N ASP A 70 -4.88 -12.10 10.94
CA ASP A 70 -4.16 -13.38 11.06
C ASP A 70 -2.82 -13.37 10.32
N ILE A 71 -2.64 -12.46 9.36
CA ILE A 71 -1.35 -12.24 8.66
C ILE A 71 -0.37 -11.39 9.48
N LEU A 72 -0.77 -10.92 10.66
CA LEU A 72 0.05 -10.07 11.52
C LEU A 72 0.53 -10.86 12.74
N TYR A 73 1.83 -10.84 12.96
CA TYR A 73 2.40 -11.21 14.25
C TYR A 73 2.38 -9.99 15.18
N LYS A 74 1.87 -10.17 16.40
CA LYS A 74 1.87 -9.13 17.43
C LYS A 74 3.01 -9.40 18.40
N HIS A 75 3.94 -8.45 18.50
CA HIS A 75 4.96 -8.41 19.54
C HIS A 75 4.36 -8.05 20.90
#